data_AF-A0A955WS34-F1
#
_entry.id   AF-A0A955WS34-F1
#
_cell.length_a   1.000
_cell.length_b   1.000
_cell.length_c   1.000
_cell.angle_alpha   90.00
_cell.angle_beta   90.00
_cell.angle_gamma   90.00
#
_symmetry.space_group_name_H-M   'P 1'
#
loop_
_entity.id
_entity.type
_entity.pdbx_description
1 polymer ?
#
loop_
_entity_poly.entity_id
_entity_poly.type
_entity_poly.pdbx_seq_one_letter_code
_entity_poly.pdbx_strand_id
1 'polypeptide(L)'
;VVIVFSARQAVIAGRDTLALNGEALATEELAAPEDTLIALFAYDHEVDGQDGGPLSAFSAFPFLNGVDRYIPADATRAVTAELNGRFLAAPRWPSAADGAVVFVFE
;
A
#
# COMPACT_ATOMS: atom_id res chain seq x y z
N VAL A 1 -1.49 -5.93 -7.46
CA VAL A 1 -1.11 -6.04 -6.04
C VAL A 1 0.22 -5.36 -5.81
N VAL A 2 0.18 -4.31 -5.02
CA VAL A 2 1.35 -3.59 -4.52
C VAL A 2 1.31 -3.67 -3.00
N ILE A 3 2.44 -3.95 -2.39
CA ILE A 3 2.58 -4.05 -0.93
C ILE A 3 3.65 -3.05 -0.52
N VAL A 4 3.36 -2.23 0.48
CA VAL A 4 4.37 -1.39 1.13
C VAL A 4 4.69 -2.00 2.49
N PHE A 5 5.95 -2.33 2.72
CA PHE A 5 6.44 -2.90 3.97
C PHE A 5 7.47 -1.96 4.61
N SER A 6 7.28 -1.64 5.88
CA SER A 6 8.19 -0.86 6.71
C SER A 6 8.93 -1.79 7.67
N ALA A 7 10.23 -2.01 7.43
CA ALA A 7 11.01 -3.01 8.12
C ALA A 7 11.48 -2.58 9.52
N ARG A 8 11.63 -1.26 9.77
CA ARG A 8 12.21 -0.74 11.03
C ARG A 8 11.21 -0.21 12.04
N GLN A 9 10.04 0.23 11.61
CA GLN A 9 9.04 0.81 12.49
C GLN A 9 7.63 0.67 11.92
N ALA A 10 6.63 0.67 12.79
CA ALA A 10 5.25 0.84 12.36
C ALA A 10 5.09 2.19 11.65
N VAL A 11 4.14 2.28 10.72
CA VAL A 11 3.65 3.51 10.11
C VAL A 11 2.46 3.98 10.96
N ILE A 12 2.50 5.22 11.44
CA ILE A 12 1.47 5.77 12.34
C ILE A 12 0.91 7.06 11.77
N ALA A 13 -0.42 7.13 11.66
CA ALA A 13 -1.15 8.31 11.24
C ALA A 13 -0.82 9.52 12.14
N GLY A 14 -0.63 10.69 11.52
CA GLY A 14 -0.26 11.93 12.21
C GLY A 14 1.22 12.02 12.64
N ARG A 15 1.99 10.93 12.63
CA ARG A 15 3.44 10.92 12.83
C ARG A 15 4.21 10.75 11.52
N ASP A 16 3.78 9.78 10.71
CA ASP A 16 4.43 9.39 9.45
C ASP A 16 3.60 9.84 8.25
N THR A 17 4.27 9.94 7.10
CA THR A 17 3.62 10.07 5.80
C THR A 17 3.88 8.82 4.97
N LEU A 18 2.81 8.18 4.51
CA LEU A 18 2.86 7.10 3.53
C LEU A 18 1.98 7.49 2.35
N ALA A 19 2.50 7.37 1.14
CA ALA A 19 1.72 7.59 -0.07
C ALA A 19 2.02 6.56 -1.17
N LEU A 20 1.02 6.25 -1.99
CA LEU A 20 1.14 5.42 -3.18
C LEU A 20 0.66 6.23 -4.39
N ASN A 21 1.48 6.39 -5.42
CA ASN A 21 1.21 7.29 -6.55
C ASN A 21 0.82 8.73 -6.13
N GLY A 22 1.31 9.19 -4.97
CA GLY A 22 0.97 10.49 -4.39
C GLY A 22 -0.33 10.53 -3.59
N GLU A 23 -1.07 9.43 -3.51
CA GLU A 23 -2.25 9.32 -2.65
C GLU A 23 -1.86 8.93 -1.24
N ALA A 24 -2.33 9.67 -0.23
CA ALA A 24 -2.00 9.44 1.16
C ALA A 24 -2.67 8.17 1.72
N LEU A 25 -1.87 7.30 2.33
CA LEU A 25 -2.28 6.03 2.95
C LEU A 25 -1.96 5.94 4.44
N ALA A 26 -1.16 6.86 5.00
CA ALA A 26 -0.98 7.02 6.46
C ALA A 26 -2.16 7.80 7.07
N THR A 27 -3.37 7.28 6.90
CA THR A 27 -4.61 7.86 7.45
C THR A 27 -5.01 7.15 8.73
N GLU A 28 -5.86 7.77 9.54
CA GLU A 28 -6.39 7.15 10.77
C GLU A 28 -7.13 5.83 10.49
N GLU A 29 -7.72 5.68 9.30
CA GLU A 29 -8.47 4.49 8.91
C GLU A 29 -7.55 3.30 8.53
N LEU A 30 -6.32 3.59 8.09
CA LEU A 30 -5.38 2.59 7.57
C LEU A 30 -4.19 2.33 8.49
N ALA A 31 -3.80 3.33 9.29
CA ALA A 31 -2.56 3.35 10.07
C ALA A 31 -2.78 3.96 11.46
N ALA A 32 -3.89 3.62 12.13
CA ALA A 32 -4.15 4.10 13.49
C ALA A 32 -2.98 3.72 14.43
N PRO A 33 -2.64 4.54 15.44
CA PRO A 33 -1.56 4.24 16.37
C PRO A 33 -1.67 2.85 17.04
N GLU A 34 -2.88 2.37 17.30
CA GLU A 34 -3.19 1.07 17.88
C GLU A 34 -2.95 -0.13 16.95
N ASP A 35 -3.01 0.08 15.63
CA ASP A 35 -2.81 -0.98 14.64
C ASP A 35 -1.35 -1.38 14.55
N THR A 36 -0.43 -0.44 14.79
CA THR A 36 1.02 -0.66 14.63
C THR A 36 1.37 -1.17 13.23
N LEU A 37 0.75 -0.59 12.20
CA LEU A 37 0.86 -0.99 10.79
C LEU A 37 2.32 -1.18 10.33
N ILE A 38 2.70 -2.37 9.89
CA ILE A 38 4.03 -2.61 9.27
C ILE A 38 3.93 -2.93 7.78
N ALA A 39 2.78 -3.40 7.30
CA ALA A 39 2.56 -3.68 5.88
C ALA A 39 1.15 -3.27 5.43
N LEU A 40 1.08 -2.60 4.28
CA LEU A 40 -0.16 -2.16 3.66
C LEU A 40 -0.29 -2.75 2.26
N PHE A 41 -1.43 -3.38 1.98
CA PHE A 41 -1.73 -4.05 0.72
C PHE A 41 -2.67 -3.19 -0.13
N ALA A 42 -2.25 -2.86 -1.35
CA ALA A 42 -3.04 -2.10 -2.32
C ALA A 42 -3.33 -2.95 -3.57
N TYR A 43 -4.60 -3.22 -3.82
CA TYR A 43 -5.03 -3.97 -5.01
C TYR A 43 -6.50 -3.70 -5.32
N ASP A 44 -6.88 -3.93 -6.57
CA ASP A 44 -8.26 -3.87 -7.09
C ASP A 44 -9.09 -5.00 -6.47
N HIS A 45 -9.90 -4.66 -5.47
CA HIS A 45 -10.83 -5.55 -4.80
C HIS A 45 -12.05 -5.77 -5.69
N GLU A 46 -12.59 -6.99 -5.72
CA GLU A 46 -13.65 -7.38 -6.66
C GLU A 46 -13.26 -7.41 -8.16
N VAL A 47 -12.08 -6.89 -8.53
CA VAL A 47 -11.52 -6.94 -9.90
C VAL A 47 -12.40 -6.18 -10.90
N ASP A 48 -12.86 -5.00 -10.51
CA ASP A 48 -13.79 -4.18 -11.27
C ASP A 48 -13.15 -2.92 -11.88
N GLY A 49 -11.88 -2.67 -11.56
CA GLY A 49 -11.12 -1.54 -12.07
C GLY A 49 -11.43 -0.23 -11.37
N GLN A 50 -11.97 -0.25 -10.15
CA GLN A 50 -12.32 0.92 -9.36
C GLN A 50 -11.48 1.05 -8.09
N ASP A 51 -11.39 2.27 -7.56
CA ASP A 51 -10.82 2.51 -6.24
C ASP A 51 -11.93 2.41 -5.18
N GLY A 52 -11.58 1.91 -4.00
CA GLY A 52 -12.51 1.74 -2.90
C GLY A 52 -11.94 2.15 -1.54
N GLY A 53 -12.52 1.62 -0.48
CA GLY A 53 -12.08 1.89 0.91
C GLY A 53 -11.08 0.87 1.44
N PRO A 54 -10.84 0.88 2.75
CA PRO A 54 -10.07 -0.16 3.42
C PRO A 54 -10.71 -1.55 3.29
N LEU A 55 -9.85 -2.55 3.36
CA LEU A 55 -10.21 -3.95 3.16
C LEU A 55 -10.37 -4.67 4.48
N SER A 56 -11.60 -5.12 4.77
CA SER A 56 -11.92 -5.86 5.98
C SER A 56 -11.19 -7.20 6.12
N ALA A 57 -10.65 -7.75 5.03
CA ALA A 57 -9.87 -8.99 5.03
C ALA A 57 -8.64 -8.95 5.96
N PHE A 58 -8.12 -7.76 6.28
CA PHE A 58 -6.95 -7.59 7.16
C PHE A 58 -7.30 -7.35 8.63
N SER A 59 -8.58 -7.18 8.97
CA SER A 59 -9.04 -6.84 10.33
C SER A 59 -8.64 -7.83 11.43
N ALA A 60 -8.28 -9.07 11.08
CA ALA A 60 -7.78 -10.08 12.03
C ALA A 60 -6.30 -9.92 12.39
N PHE A 61 -5.55 -9.07 11.66
CA PHE A 61 -4.11 -8.88 11.83
C PHE A 61 -3.82 -7.42 12.16
N PRO A 62 -3.53 -7.08 13.43
CA PRO A 62 -3.43 -5.67 13.84
C PRO A 62 -2.37 -4.91 13.03
N PHE A 63 -1.24 -5.54 12.75
CA PHE A 63 -0.10 -4.92 12.05
C PHE A 63 -0.21 -4.92 10.51
N LEU A 64 -1.28 -5.46 9.93
CA LEU A 64 -1.53 -5.46 8.48
C LEU A 64 -2.80 -4.69 8.17
N ASN A 65 -2.79 -3.93 7.09
CA ASN A 65 -4.02 -3.33 6.56
C ASN A 65 -4.03 -3.39 5.05
N GLY A 66 -5.17 -3.12 4.44
CA GLY A 66 -5.29 -3.07 2.98
C GLY A 66 -6.30 -2.04 2.53
N VAL A 67 -6.14 -1.61 1.29
CA VAL A 67 -7.00 -0.63 0.64
C VAL A 67 -7.27 -1.06 -0.79
N ASP A 68 -8.50 -0.87 -1.21
CA ASP A 68 -8.91 -1.14 -2.59
C ASP A 68 -8.37 -0.05 -3.52
N ARG A 69 -7.40 -0.41 -4.36
CA ARG A 69 -6.73 0.54 -5.28
C ARG A 69 -6.52 -0.09 -6.64
N TYR A 70 -7.14 0.50 -7.64
CA TYR A 70 -6.95 0.12 -9.01
C TYR A 70 -5.67 0.73 -9.59
N ILE A 71 -4.73 -0.14 -9.95
CA ILE A 71 -3.47 0.23 -10.58
C ILE A 71 -3.42 -0.48 -11.94
N PRO A 72 -3.71 0.22 -13.06
CA PRO A 72 -3.70 -0.41 -14.37
C PRO A 72 -2.29 -0.89 -14.72
N ALA A 73 -2.21 -2.12 -15.20
CA ALA A 73 -0.95 -2.73 -15.61
C ALA A 73 -0.39 -2.02 -16.86
N ASP A 74 0.84 -1.54 -16.75
CA ASP A 74 1.57 -0.84 -17.79
C ASP A 74 3.06 -0.83 -17.41
N ALA A 75 3.82 -1.78 -17.98
CA ALA A 75 5.24 -1.91 -17.68
C ALA A 75 6.08 -0.70 -18.12
N THR A 76 5.53 0.24 -18.92
CA THR A 76 6.20 1.49 -19.29
C THR A 76 5.99 2.59 -18.25
N ARG A 77 5.08 2.39 -17.29
CA ARG A 77 4.79 3.31 -16.18
C ARG A 77 5.23 2.74 -14.85
N ALA A 78 5.59 3.64 -13.94
CA ALA A 78 5.91 3.29 -12.58
C ALA A 78 4.68 3.38 -11.66
N VAL A 79 4.60 2.48 -10.69
CA VAL A 79 3.94 2.74 -9.41
C VAL A 79 5.01 3.28 -8.45
N THR A 80 4.67 4.31 -7.68
CA THR A 80 5.58 4.90 -6.70
C THR A 80 5.04 4.72 -5.29
N ALA A 81 5.93 4.44 -4.34
CA ALA A 81 5.64 4.50 -2.92
C ALA A 81 6.55 5.53 -2.26
N GLU A 82 5.99 6.31 -1.35
CA GLU A 82 6.72 7.30 -0.56
C GLU A 82 6.45 7.07 0.92
N LEU A 83 7.51 6.90 1.72
CA LEU A 83 7.42 6.82 3.18
C LEU A 83 8.36 7.85 3.79
N ASN A 84 7.82 8.83 4.51
CA ASN A 84 8.56 9.88 5.21
C ASN A 84 9.58 10.60 4.29
N GLY A 85 9.17 10.91 3.06
CA GLY A 85 10.01 11.57 2.05
C GLY A 85 11.00 10.66 1.32
N ARG A 86 11.06 9.35 1.65
CA ARG A 86 11.85 8.37 0.89
C ARG A 86 10.98 7.79 -0.22
N PHE A 87 11.52 7.74 -1.44
CA PHE A 87 10.80 7.27 -2.62
C PHE A 87 11.35 5.95 -3.13
N LEU A 88 10.43 5.06 -3.49
CA LEU A 88 10.70 3.86 -4.29
C LEU A 88 9.76 3.84 -5.49
N ALA A 89 10.23 3.26 -6.59
CA ALA A 89 9.46 3.11 -7.81
C ALA A 89 9.69 1.72 -8.41
N ALA A 90 8.62 1.14 -8.98
CA ALA A 90 8.67 -0.13 -9.67
C ALA A 90 7.74 -0.07 -10.89
N PRO A 91 8.01 -0.84 -11.96
CA PRO A 91 7.08 -0.96 -13.08
C PRO A 91 5.71 -1.50 -12.63
N ARG A 92 4.63 -1.10 -13.32
CA ARG A 92 3.28 -1.63 -13.07
C ARG A 92 3.09 -2.98 -13.76
N TRP A 93 3.67 -4.03 -13.19
CA TRP A 93 3.54 -5.38 -13.73
C TRP A 93 2.13 -5.97 -13.51
N PRO A 94 1.60 -6.74 -14.49
CA PRO A 94 0.36 -7.49 -14.31
C PRO A 94 0.48 -8.52 -13.19
N SER A 95 -0.29 -8.37 -12.11
CA SER A 95 -0.11 -9.23 -10.94
C SER A 95 -0.45 -10.71 -11.14
N ALA A 96 -1.31 -11.03 -12.11
CA ALA A 96 -1.66 -12.42 -12.42
C ALA A 96 -0.54 -13.19 -13.11
N ALA A 97 0.35 -12.51 -13.86
CA ALA A 97 1.44 -13.14 -14.60
C ALA A 97 2.80 -12.97 -13.90
N ASP A 98 3.03 -11.78 -13.33
CA ASP A 98 4.35 -11.36 -12.84
C ASP A 98 4.41 -11.27 -11.30
N GLY A 99 3.28 -11.47 -10.61
CA GLY A 99 3.19 -11.47 -9.16
C GLY A 99 3.04 -10.09 -8.53
N ALA A 100 3.27 -10.01 -7.21
CA ALA A 100 3.13 -8.79 -6.44
C ALA A 100 4.42 -7.95 -6.45
N VAL A 101 4.24 -6.63 -6.49
CA VAL A 101 5.33 -5.69 -6.20
C VAL A 101 5.38 -5.46 -4.70
N VAL A 102 6.55 -5.59 -4.08
CA VAL A 102 6.77 -5.30 -2.65
C VAL A 102 7.80 -4.20 -2.52
N PHE A 103 7.37 -3.03 -2.05
CA PHE A 103 8.26 -1.95 -1.64
C PHE A 103 8.72 -2.21 -0.21
N VAL A 104 10.03 -2.28 -0.01
CA VAL A 104 10.65 -2.46 1.30
C VAL A 104 11.33 -1.16 1.70
N PHE A 105 10.82 -0.53 2.74
CA PHE A 105 11.48 0.60 3.39
C PHE A 105 12.26 0.10 4.60
N GLU A 106 13.58 0.23 4.51
CA GLU A 106 14.53 -0.01 5.60
C GLU A 106 14.41 1.07 6.65
#